data_AF-A0A383BGE7-F1
#
_entry.id   AF-A0A383BGE7-F1
#
_cell.length_a   1.000
_cell.length_b   1.000
_cell.length_c   1.000
_cell.angle_alpha   90.00
_cell.angle_beta   90.00
_cell.angle_gamma   90.00
#
_symmetry.space_group_name_H-M   'P 1'
#
loop_
_entity.id
_entity.type
_entity.pdbx_description
1 polymer ?
#
loop_
_entity_poly.entity_id
_entity_poly.type
_entity_poly.pdbx_seq_one_letter_code
_entity_poly.pdbx_strand_id
1 'polypeptide(L)'
;VGIVFKNNAKTTLSSNISNSATSIAVTDGSVFPSLNAGEYFLCTFDDGSNNEIVKCTARSSNTLTVIRAQESTTARAFVATDACEGRVTAGVLETI
;
A
#
# COMPACT_ATOMS: atom_id res chain seq x y z
N VAL A 1 4.80 -2.97 -18.59
CA VAL A 1 5.11 -2.39 -17.26
C VAL A 1 3.77 -2.04 -16.63
N GLY A 2 3.39 -2.72 -15.54
CA GLY A 2 1.99 -2.75 -15.09
C GLY A 2 1.84 -3.25 -13.67
N ILE A 3 0.61 -3.57 -13.29
CA ILE A 3 0.30 -4.02 -11.94
C ILE A 3 0.84 -5.43 -11.69
N VAL A 4 1.38 -5.68 -10.49
CA VAL A 4 1.91 -6.98 -10.05
C VAL A 4 1.30 -7.39 -8.71
N PHE A 5 1.23 -8.70 -8.45
CA PHE A 5 0.50 -9.25 -7.31
C PHE A 5 1.30 -10.33 -6.58
N LYS A 6 1.00 -10.48 -5.29
CA LYS A 6 1.42 -11.61 -4.46
C LYS A 6 0.26 -12.05 -3.58
N ASN A 7 0.07 -13.36 -3.46
CA ASN A 7 -1.02 -13.91 -2.67
C ASN A 7 -0.89 -13.51 -1.20
N ASN A 8 -2.02 -13.19 -0.58
CA ASN A 8 -2.15 -12.96 0.86
C ASN A 8 -1.19 -11.90 1.41
N ALA A 9 -0.93 -10.84 0.64
CA ALA A 9 -0.07 -9.73 1.08
C ALA A 9 -0.74 -8.96 2.23
N LYS A 10 -0.31 -9.23 3.46
CA LYS A 10 -0.85 -8.62 4.68
C LYS A 10 0.29 -8.29 5.66
N THR A 11 0.28 -7.07 6.16
CA THR A 11 1.19 -6.60 7.21
C THR A 11 0.53 -5.46 8.00
N THR A 12 1.28 -4.81 8.87
CA THR A 12 0.86 -3.61 9.59
C THR A 12 1.87 -2.48 9.41
N LEU A 13 1.46 -1.24 9.68
CA LEU A 13 2.38 -0.11 9.78
C LEU A 13 3.31 -0.30 10.99
N SER A 14 4.60 -0.03 10.81
CA SER A 14 5.58 -0.08 11.91
C SER A 14 5.80 1.27 12.59
N SER A 15 5.24 2.35 12.04
CA SER A 15 5.25 3.69 12.62
C SER A 15 4.01 4.49 12.22
N ASN A 16 3.72 5.57 12.95
CA ASN A 16 2.67 6.50 12.58
C ASN A 16 3.03 7.24 11.29
N ILE A 17 2.03 7.54 10.46
CA ILE A 17 2.17 8.26 9.21
C ILE A 17 1.18 9.42 9.12
N SER A 18 1.60 10.55 8.57
CA SER A 18 0.69 11.66 8.26
C SER A 18 -0.09 11.39 6.97
N ASN A 19 -1.06 12.25 6.67
CA ASN A 19 -1.80 12.25 5.41
C ASN A 19 -0.96 12.66 4.18
N SER A 20 0.30 13.07 4.38
CA SER A 20 1.21 13.47 3.30
C SER A 20 2.45 12.56 3.21
N ALA A 21 2.58 11.57 4.10
CA ALA A 21 3.71 10.66 4.10
C ALA A 21 3.66 9.73 2.88
N THR A 22 4.75 9.71 2.11
CA THR A 22 4.91 8.86 0.91
C THR A 22 5.93 7.74 1.10
N SER A 23 6.74 7.81 2.17
CA SER A 23 7.62 6.74 2.62
C SER A 23 6.98 6.05 3.82
N ILE A 24 6.51 4.82 3.62
CA ILE A 24 5.68 4.10 4.58
C ILE A 24 6.47 2.91 5.12
N ALA A 25 6.74 2.92 6.41
CA ALA A 25 7.36 1.80 7.10
C ALA A 25 6.30 0.76 7.48
N VAL A 26 6.51 -0.49 7.08
CA VAL A 26 5.68 -1.63 7.46
C VAL A 26 6.46 -2.62 8.32
N THR A 27 5.77 -3.50 9.04
CA THR A 27 6.39 -4.52 9.88
C THR A 27 7.12 -5.57 9.04
N ASP A 28 6.51 -5.99 7.93
CA ASP A 28 7.09 -6.95 6.98
C ASP A 28 6.73 -6.53 5.56
N GLY A 29 7.70 -6.00 4.81
CA GLY A 29 7.54 -5.64 3.41
C GLY A 29 7.71 -6.84 2.46
N SER A 30 8.28 -7.95 2.92
CA SER A 30 8.54 -9.12 2.07
C SER A 30 7.27 -9.81 1.60
N VAL A 31 6.14 -9.57 2.28
CA VAL A 31 4.80 -10.05 1.87
C VAL A 31 4.33 -9.44 0.55
N PHE A 32 4.90 -8.31 0.13
CA PHE A 32 4.59 -7.64 -1.14
C PHE A 32 5.56 -8.05 -2.27
N PRO A 33 5.16 -7.89 -3.54
CA PRO A 33 6.06 -8.09 -4.68
C PRO A 33 7.36 -7.26 -4.57
N SER A 34 8.44 -7.74 -5.19
CA SER A 34 9.52 -6.86 -5.65
C SER A 34 9.05 -6.13 -6.90
N LEU A 35 9.46 -4.87 -7.07
CA LEU A 35 9.06 -4.03 -8.20
C LEU A 35 10.25 -3.76 -9.11
N ASN A 36 10.11 -4.07 -10.39
CA ASN A 36 10.96 -3.57 -11.45
C ASN A 36 10.53 -2.16 -11.87
N ALA A 37 11.30 -1.53 -12.77
CA ALA A 37 11.01 -0.19 -13.26
C ALA A 37 9.58 -0.07 -13.84
N GLY A 38 8.78 0.78 -13.18
CA GLY A 38 7.41 1.13 -13.50
C GLY A 38 6.33 0.10 -13.15
N GLU A 39 6.71 -1.05 -12.56
CA GLU A 39 5.73 -1.92 -11.93
C GLU A 39 5.16 -1.26 -10.67
N TYR A 40 3.94 -1.66 -10.29
CA TYR A 40 3.33 -1.19 -9.05
C TYR A 40 2.40 -2.25 -8.47
N PHE A 41 2.05 -2.10 -7.21
CA PHE A 41 0.92 -2.80 -6.61
C PHE A 41 0.06 -1.81 -5.83
N LEU A 42 -1.20 -2.15 -5.62
CA LEU A 42 -2.07 -1.39 -4.71
C LEU A 42 -2.08 -2.05 -3.35
N CYS A 43 -2.09 -1.24 -2.29
CA CYS A 43 -2.39 -1.68 -0.95
C CYS A 43 -3.40 -0.76 -0.28
N THR A 44 -4.10 -1.27 0.72
CA THR A 44 -5.08 -0.54 1.51
C THR A 44 -4.55 -0.36 2.92
N PHE A 45 -4.54 0.88 3.41
CA PHE A 45 -4.42 1.20 4.83
C PHE A 45 -5.81 1.19 5.47
N ASP A 46 -5.91 0.62 6.66
CA ASP A 46 -7.19 0.38 7.34
C ASP A 46 -6.99 0.42 8.87
N ASP A 47 -7.74 1.30 9.55
CA ASP A 47 -7.75 1.49 11.01
C ASP A 47 -9.00 0.85 11.68
N GLY A 48 -9.78 0.08 10.92
CA GLY A 48 -11.06 -0.52 11.32
C GLY A 48 -12.29 0.38 11.10
N SER A 49 -12.10 1.68 10.83
CA SER A 49 -13.17 2.65 10.57
C SER A 49 -13.01 3.39 9.23
N ASN A 50 -11.78 3.59 8.80
CA ASN A 50 -11.38 4.34 7.62
C ASN A 50 -10.48 3.47 6.75
N ASN A 51 -10.57 3.72 5.44
CA ASN A 51 -9.75 3.05 4.44
C ASN A 51 -9.11 4.05 3.49
N GLU A 52 -7.89 3.74 3.08
CA GLU A 52 -7.21 4.45 2.00
C GLU A 52 -6.52 3.46 1.07
N ILE A 53 -6.77 3.58 -0.23
CA ILE A 53 -6.05 2.81 -1.25
C ILE A 53 -4.84 3.64 -1.70
N VAL A 54 -3.66 3.01 -1.71
CA VAL A 54 -2.41 3.64 -2.14
C VAL A 54 -1.74 2.81 -3.23
N LYS A 55 -1.01 3.48 -4.11
CA LYS A 55 -0.22 2.85 -5.18
C LYS A 55 1.24 2.81 -4.77
N CYS A 56 1.77 1.63 -4.51
CA CYS A 56 3.19 1.43 -4.20
C CYS A 56 4.00 1.32 -5.51
N THR A 57 4.99 2.19 -5.68
CA THR A 57 5.85 2.26 -6.88
C THR A 57 7.28 1.84 -6.61
N ALA A 58 7.68 1.68 -5.35
CA ALA A 58 8.97 1.09 -4.99
C ALA A 58 8.89 0.44 -3.60
N ARG A 59 9.68 -0.61 -3.40
CA ARG A 59 9.87 -1.25 -2.10
C ARG A 59 11.36 -1.45 -1.83
N SER A 60 11.82 -1.01 -0.67
CA SER A 60 13.16 -1.27 -0.17
C SER A 60 13.05 -1.90 1.22
N SER A 61 13.31 -3.20 1.32
CA SER A 61 13.08 -3.97 2.55
C SER A 61 11.63 -3.77 3.06
N ASN A 62 11.48 -3.14 4.23
CA ASN A 62 10.22 -2.84 4.91
C ASN A 62 9.69 -1.42 4.65
N THR A 63 10.27 -0.69 3.71
CA THR A 63 9.83 0.67 3.34
C THR A 63 9.16 0.65 1.98
N LEU A 64 7.92 1.13 1.91
CA LEU A 64 7.13 1.30 0.70
C LEU A 64 7.16 2.77 0.26
N THR A 65 7.43 3.03 -1.01
CA THR A 65 7.23 4.35 -1.63
C THR A 65 5.88 4.36 -2.33
N VAL A 66 4.98 5.24 -1.90
CA VAL A 66 3.58 5.22 -2.34
C VAL A 66 3.11 6.56 -2.88
N ILE A 67 2.14 6.48 -3.80
CA ILE A 67 1.23 7.57 -4.14
C ILE A 67 -0.06 7.34 -3.36
N ARG A 68 -0.46 8.35 -2.57
CA ARG A 68 -1.61 8.34 -1.67
C ARG A 68 -2.94 8.56 -2.41
N ALA A 69 -4.07 8.35 -1.74
CA ALA A 69 -5.41 8.72 -2.23
C ALA A 69 -5.75 8.18 -3.64
N GLN A 70 -5.64 6.87 -3.85
CA GLN A 70 -6.04 6.24 -5.10
C GLN A 70 -7.52 5.87 -5.08
N GLU A 71 -8.10 5.68 -6.27
CA GLU A 71 -9.49 5.21 -6.44
C GLU A 71 -10.51 6.06 -5.65
N SER A 72 -10.33 7.38 -5.67
CA SER A 72 -11.17 8.37 -4.97
C SER A 72 -11.18 8.25 -3.43
N THR A 73 -10.26 7.46 -2.85
CA THR A 73 -10.04 7.47 -1.41
C THR A 73 -9.34 8.75 -0.97
N THR A 74 -9.48 9.13 0.30
CA THR A 74 -8.85 10.34 0.85
C THR A 74 -7.60 9.98 1.62
N ALA A 75 -6.52 10.75 1.43
CA ALA A 75 -5.29 10.57 2.19
C ALA A 75 -5.47 10.92 3.66
N ARG A 76 -5.08 10.01 4.57
CA ARG A 76 -5.30 10.14 6.02
C ARG A 76 -4.05 9.82 6.83
N ALA A 77 -4.04 10.31 8.06
CA ALA A 77 -3.08 9.83 9.05
C ALA A 77 -3.52 8.43 9.53
N PHE A 78 -2.53 7.56 9.73
CA PHE A 78 -2.70 6.22 10.31
C PHE A 78 -1.62 6.04 11.38
N VAL A 79 -1.87 5.14 12.32
CA VAL A 79 -0.96 4.85 13.43
C VAL A 79 -0.25 3.52 13.22
N ALA A 80 0.85 3.31 13.94
CA ALA A 80 1.48 2.01 14.00
C ALA A 80 0.45 0.93 14.38
N THR A 81 0.63 -0.29 13.88
CA THR A 81 -0.28 -1.44 13.99
C THR A 81 -1.54 -1.41 13.13
N ASP A 82 -1.89 -0.28 12.51
CA ASP A 82 -2.95 -0.25 11.49
C ASP A 82 -2.59 -1.16 10.32
N ALA A 83 -3.60 -1.73 9.66
CA ALA A 83 -3.41 -2.73 8.64
C ALA A 83 -2.86 -2.11 7.34
N CYS A 84 -1.97 -2.84 6.66
CA CYS A 84 -1.51 -2.54 5.31
C CYS A 84 -1.61 -3.82 4.48
N GLU A 85 -2.56 -3.88 3.55
CA GLU A 85 -2.94 -5.13 2.87
C GLU A 85 -3.04 -4.96 1.35
N GLY A 86 -2.54 -5.92 0.58
CA GLY A 86 -2.81 -6.04 -0.85
C GLY A 86 -4.19 -6.64 -1.06
N ARG A 87 -5.21 -5.79 -1.17
CA ARG A 87 -6.60 -6.18 -1.45
C ARG A 87 -6.88 -6.11 -2.96
N VAL A 88 -7.85 -6.91 -3.42
CA VAL A 88 -8.42 -6.72 -4.76
C VAL A 88 -9.26 -5.44 -4.72
N THR A 89 -9.01 -4.51 -5.65
CA THR A 89 -9.75 -3.26 -5.80
C THR A 89 -10.43 -3.20 -7.17
N ALA A 90 -11.34 -2.24 -7.37
CA ALA A 90 -11.94 -2.02 -8.68
C ALA A 90 -10.86 -1.62 -9.70
N GLY A 91 -9.96 -0.70 -9.32
CA GLY A 91 -8.84 -0.30 -10.17
C GLY A 91 -7.90 -1.44 -10.54
N VAL A 92 -7.77 -2.48 -9.70
CA VAL A 92 -7.06 -3.72 -10.08
C VAL A 92 -7.79 -4.44 -11.23
N LEU A 93 -9.10 -4.66 -11.10
CA LEU A 93 -9.90 -5.43 -12.07
C LEU A 93 -10.14 -4.65 -13.38
N GLU A 94 -10.03 -3.33 -13.37
CA GLU A 94 -10.15 -2.51 -14.59
C GLU A 94 -8.86 -2.48 -15.43
N THR A 95 -7.74 -2.99 -14.89
CA THR A 95 -6.45 -3.02 -15.59
C THR A 95 -6.18 -4.29 -16.39
N ILE A 96 -7.08 -5.29 -16.28
CA ILE A 96 -7.00 -6.58 -16.99
C ILE A 96 -7.86 -6.57 -18.25
#